data_AF-A0A1W2C9T9-F1
#
_entry.id   AF-A0A1W2C9T9-F1
#
_cell.length_a   1.000
_cell.length_b   1.000
_cell.length_c   1.000
_cell.angle_alpha   90.00
_cell.angle_beta   90.00
_cell.angle_gamma   90.00
#
_symmetry.space_group_name_H-M   'P 1'
#
loop_
_entity.id
_entity.type
_entity.pdbx_description
1 polymer ?
#
loop_
_entity_poly.entity_id
_entity_poly.type
_entity_poly.pdbx_seq_one_letter_code
_entity_poly.pdbx_strand_id
1 'polypeptide(L)'
;MATTPSAPRGEPPRPPDNRKPVSERGSTVTEHLENGAVVTYFDPSPSAEPPFRRAVAVGPEMVDPGTNLRWIPVIRSDLTLDMVMWPLVVDIAPR
;
A
#
# COMPACT_ATOMS: atom_id res chain seq x y z
N MET A 1 -26.83 -69.30 -2.84
CA MET A 1 -27.40 -68.60 -4.00
C MET A 1 -28.03 -67.30 -3.53
N ALA A 2 -27.53 -66.16 -4.01
CA ALA A 2 -28.24 -64.88 -4.22
C ALA A 2 -27.20 -63.79 -4.53
N THR A 3 -27.09 -63.42 -5.81
CA THR A 3 -26.30 -62.29 -6.33
C THR A 3 -27.16 -61.03 -6.33
N THR A 4 -26.65 -59.92 -5.81
CA THR A 4 -27.29 -58.59 -5.92
C THR A 4 -26.39 -57.67 -6.75
N PRO A 5 -26.93 -56.83 -7.66
CA PRO A 5 -26.16 -56.21 -8.75
C PRO A 5 -25.37 -54.97 -8.32
N SER A 6 -24.19 -54.78 -8.92
CA SER A 6 -23.43 -53.52 -8.88
C SER A 6 -24.19 -52.40 -9.59
N ALA A 7 -24.47 -51.31 -8.88
CA ALA A 7 -24.86 -50.04 -9.48
C ALA A 7 -23.65 -49.40 -10.20
N PRO A 8 -23.86 -48.67 -11.32
CA PRO A 8 -22.76 -47.99 -12.00
C PRO A 8 -22.25 -46.84 -11.14
N ARG A 9 -20.93 -46.79 -10.98
CA ARG A 9 -20.22 -45.75 -10.23
C ARG A 9 -20.37 -44.43 -11.00
N GLY A 10 -21.38 -43.63 -10.63
CA GLY A 10 -21.53 -42.27 -11.14
C GLY A 10 -20.26 -41.47 -10.85
N GLU A 11 -19.71 -40.83 -11.87
CA GLU A 11 -18.54 -39.96 -11.76
C GLU A 11 -18.85 -38.85 -10.72
N PRO A 12 -17.97 -38.61 -9.72
CA PRO A 12 -18.18 -37.53 -8.78
C PRO A 12 -18.15 -36.18 -9.53
N PRO A 13 -18.97 -35.19 -9.15
CA PRO A 13 -18.95 -33.89 -9.79
C PRO A 13 -17.56 -33.27 -9.68
N ARG A 14 -17.04 -32.73 -10.79
CA ARG A 14 -15.76 -32.00 -10.76
C ARG A 14 -15.80 -30.93 -9.68
N PRO A 15 -14.73 -30.77 -8.88
CA PRO A 15 -14.64 -29.66 -7.95
C PRO A 15 -14.76 -28.34 -8.74
N PRO A 16 -15.38 -27.30 -8.15
CA PRO A 16 -15.55 -26.03 -8.84
C PRO A 16 -14.19 -25.50 -9.28
N ASP A 17 -14.19 -25.03 -10.53
CA ASP A 17 -13.03 -24.48 -11.22
C ASP A 17 -12.26 -23.56 -10.27
N ASN A 18 -10.97 -23.83 -10.13
CA ASN A 18 -10.07 -23.12 -9.24
C ASN A 18 -9.95 -21.69 -9.80
N ARG A 19 -10.92 -20.82 -9.47
CA ARG A 19 -10.94 -19.43 -9.88
C ARG A 19 -9.63 -18.85 -9.37
N LYS A 20 -8.68 -18.62 -10.28
CA LYS A 20 -7.50 -17.83 -10.00
C LYS A 20 -7.99 -16.58 -9.26
N PRO A 21 -7.35 -16.19 -8.15
CA PRO A 21 -7.70 -14.93 -7.52
C PRO A 21 -7.67 -13.88 -8.62
N VAL A 22 -8.81 -13.22 -8.83
CA VAL A 22 -8.89 -12.00 -9.61
C VAL A 22 -7.77 -11.14 -9.03
N SER A 23 -6.80 -10.79 -9.88
CA SER A 23 -5.82 -9.79 -9.50
C SER A 23 -6.63 -8.52 -9.35
N GLU A 24 -7.09 -8.28 -8.12
CA GLU A 24 -7.54 -6.98 -7.69
C GLU A 24 -6.36 -6.07 -8.06
N ARG A 25 -6.54 -5.26 -9.10
CA ARG A 25 -5.72 -4.07 -9.27
C ARG A 25 -6.12 -3.08 -8.18
N GLY A 26 -6.02 -3.51 -6.93
CA GLY A 26 -5.80 -2.65 -5.80
C GLY A 26 -4.42 -2.08 -6.03
N SER A 27 -4.39 -0.76 -6.21
CA SER A 27 -3.21 0.10 -6.19
C SER A 27 -2.03 -0.60 -5.51
N THR A 28 -1.05 -1.03 -6.30
CA THR A 28 0.14 -1.68 -5.77
C THR A 28 0.73 -0.80 -4.69
N VAL A 29 0.78 -1.36 -3.50
CA VAL A 29 1.57 -0.93 -2.36
C VAL A 29 2.86 -0.27 -2.87
N THR A 30 3.09 1.01 -2.55
CA THR A 30 4.45 1.57 -2.56
C THR A 30 5.22 0.80 -1.50
N GLU A 31 5.81 -0.34 -1.87
CA GLU A 31 6.43 -1.24 -0.89
C GLU A 31 7.66 -0.61 -0.25
N HIS A 32 8.32 0.34 -0.91
CA HIS A 32 9.31 1.25 -0.30
C HIS A 32 9.23 2.62 -0.99
N LEU A 33 9.21 3.70 -0.21
CA LEU A 33 9.45 5.04 -0.71
C LEU A 33 10.87 5.14 -1.31
N GLU A 34 10.96 5.51 -2.58
CA GLU A 34 12.23 5.73 -3.24
C GLU A 34 12.91 7.00 -2.74
N ASN A 35 14.23 6.92 -2.52
CA ASN A 35 15.02 8.10 -2.20
C ASN A 35 15.00 9.10 -3.39
N GLY A 36 14.64 10.35 -3.12
CA GLY A 36 14.48 11.37 -4.14
C GLY A 36 13.08 11.45 -4.75
N ALA A 37 12.12 10.61 -4.33
CA ALA A 37 10.72 10.75 -4.72
C ALA A 37 10.15 12.10 -4.25
N VAL A 38 9.26 12.69 -5.03
CA VAL A 38 8.56 13.91 -4.63
C VAL A 38 7.29 13.54 -3.89
N VAL A 39 7.23 13.93 -2.62
CA VAL A 39 6.08 13.69 -1.73
C VAL A 39 5.22 14.94 -1.71
N THR A 40 3.96 14.80 -2.07
CA THR A 40 2.93 15.83 -1.85
C THR A 40 2.14 15.46 -0.61
N TYR A 41 2.00 16.39 0.33
CA TYR A 41 1.34 16.14 1.61
C TYR A 41 0.49 17.34 2.07
N PHE A 42 -0.50 17.06 2.90
CA PHE A 42 -1.30 18.06 3.59
C PHE A 42 -0.59 18.54 4.86
N ASP A 43 -0.40 19.86 4.99
CA ASP A 43 0.07 20.51 6.21
C ASP A 43 -1.16 20.96 7.03
N PRO A 44 -1.43 20.34 8.19
CA PRO A 44 -2.59 20.67 9.01
C PRO A 44 -2.42 21.99 9.78
N SER A 45 -1.26 22.66 9.68
CA SER A 45 -1.05 23.95 10.34
C SER A 45 -2.04 25.00 9.84
N PRO A 46 -2.72 25.73 10.73
CA PRO A 46 -3.61 26.83 10.34
C PRO A 46 -2.90 27.96 9.56
N SER A 47 -1.57 28.04 9.64
CA SER A 47 -0.75 29.02 8.92
C SER A 47 -0.26 28.53 7.55
N ALA A 48 -0.61 27.32 7.13
CA ALA A 48 -0.16 26.74 5.87
C ALA A 48 -0.96 27.29 4.69
N GLU A 49 -0.40 28.29 4.00
CA GLU A 49 -0.92 28.77 2.72
C GLU A 49 0.17 28.64 1.64
N PRO A 50 0.04 27.69 0.68
CA PRO A 50 -1.04 26.72 0.50
C PRO A 50 -1.03 25.55 1.51
N PRO A 51 -2.18 24.87 1.73
CA PRO A 51 -2.27 23.75 2.68
C PRO A 51 -1.61 22.47 2.17
N PHE A 52 -1.38 22.34 0.86
CA PHE A 52 -0.65 21.23 0.29
C PHE A 52 0.78 21.66 -0.03
N ARG A 53 1.74 20.89 0.46
CA ARG A 53 3.17 21.13 0.26
C ARG A 53 3.79 19.98 -0.54
N ARG A 54 4.93 20.29 -1.16
CA ARG A 54 5.78 19.31 -1.83
C ARG A 54 7.15 19.32 -1.21
N ALA A 55 7.71 18.14 -0.98
CA ALA A 55 9.06 17.96 -0.49
C ALA A 55 9.69 16.72 -1.15
N VAL A 56 10.99 16.56 -0.99
CA VAL A 56 11.72 15.41 -1.55
C VAL A 56 12.00 14.42 -0.43
N ALA A 57 11.64 13.15 -0.63
CA ALA A 57 11.96 12.06 0.29
C ALA A 57 13.47 11.86 0.40
N VAL A 58 13.98 11.76 1.62
CA VAL A 58 15.41 11.57 1.89
C VAL A 58 15.64 10.38 2.82
N GLY A 59 16.01 9.24 2.23
CA GLY A 59 16.27 8.01 2.99
C GLY A 59 15.02 7.17 3.27
N PRO A 60 15.13 6.18 4.16
CA PRO A 60 14.07 5.19 4.40
C PRO A 60 12.92 5.73 5.24
N GLU A 61 11.73 5.15 5.05
CA GLU A 61 10.61 5.32 5.97
C GLU A 61 10.97 4.82 7.39
N MET A 62 10.43 5.49 8.39
CA MET A 62 10.60 5.13 9.80
C MET A 62 9.25 4.78 10.41
N VAL A 63 9.25 3.82 11.33
CA VAL A 63 8.07 3.47 12.13
C VAL A 63 8.30 3.94 13.55
N ASP A 64 7.40 4.78 14.06
CA ASP A 64 7.41 5.18 15.46
C ASP A 64 6.90 4.00 16.32
N PRO A 65 7.71 3.43 17.23
CA PRO A 65 7.28 2.29 18.04
C PRO A 65 6.18 2.62 19.06
N GLY A 66 6.03 3.89 19.45
CA GLY A 66 5.02 4.30 20.42
C GLY A 66 3.62 4.41 19.80
N THR A 67 3.54 4.84 18.55
CA THR A 67 2.27 5.07 17.84
C THR A 67 2.00 4.08 16.71
N ASN A 68 3.02 3.30 16.32
CA ASN A 68 3.06 2.46 15.12
C ASN A 68 2.78 3.23 13.82
N LEU A 69 2.99 4.56 13.83
CA LEU A 69 2.79 5.42 12.66
C LEU A 69 4.06 5.44 11.81
N ARG A 70 3.85 5.46 10.50
CA ARG A 70 4.93 5.60 9.52
C ARG A 70 5.24 7.06 9.28
N TRP A 71 6.52 7.35 9.18
CA TRP A 71 7.06 8.68 8.98
C TRP A 71 8.06 8.69 7.83
N ILE A 72 8.00 9.74 7.03
CA ILE A 72 8.83 9.96 5.87
C ILE A 72 9.79 11.12 6.19
N PRO A 73 11.10 10.89 6.22
CA PRO A 73 12.06 11.98 6.22
C PRO A 73 12.02 12.71 4.87
N VAL A 74 11.85 14.03 4.90
CA VAL A 74 11.82 14.88 3.70
C VAL A 74 12.78 16.07 3.82
N ILE A 75 13.24 16.56 2.68
CA ILE A 75 13.84 17.89 2.56
C ILE A 75 12.87 18.82 1.83
N ARG A 76 12.57 19.96 2.46
CA ARG A 76 11.67 20.98 1.94
C ARG A 76 12.39 21.91 0.96
N SER A 77 11.64 22.76 0.27
CA SER A 77 12.19 23.71 -0.71
C SER A 77 13.14 24.76 -0.11
N ASP A 78 12.99 25.03 1.19
CA ASP A 78 13.88 25.89 1.99
C ASP A 78 15.12 25.15 2.53
N LEU A 79 15.35 23.91 2.07
CA LEU A 79 16.42 23.00 2.49
C LEU A 79 16.35 22.56 3.95
N THR A 80 15.24 22.84 4.64
CA THR A 80 15.00 22.30 5.97
C THR A 80 14.65 20.82 5.90
N LEU A 81 15.18 20.05 6.85
CA LEU A 81 14.80 18.66 7.06
C LEU A 81 13.57 18.60 7.95
N ASP A 82 12.61 17.77 7.56
CA ASP A 82 11.34 17.61 8.25
C ASP A 82 10.87 16.15 8.19
N MET A 83 9.84 15.82 8.96
CA MET A 83 9.25 14.49 9.05
C MET A 83 7.76 14.56 8.72
N VAL A 84 7.34 13.87 7.66
CA VAL A 84 5.94 13.82 7.23
C VAL A 84 5.32 12.49 7.61
N MET A 85 4.18 12.52 8.29
CA MET A 85 3.44 11.30 8.61
C MET A 85 2.79 10.73 7.36
N TRP A 86 2.85 9.41 7.19
CA TRP A 86 2.25 8.72 6.03
C TRP A 86 0.75 9.04 5.82
N PRO A 87 -0.10 9.16 6.85
CA PRO A 87 -1.51 9.53 6.67
C PRO A 87 -1.75 10.94 6.10
N LEU A 88 -0.75 11.81 6.08
CA LEU A 88 -0.85 13.16 5.51
C LEU A 88 -0.40 13.19 4.03
N VAL A 89 0.18 12.12 3.53
CA VAL A 89 0.64 12.02 2.14
C VAL A 89 -0.56 11.85 1.23
N VAL A 90 -0.62 12.69 0.20
CA VAL A 90 -1.69 12.67 -0.79
C VAL A 90 -1.23 12.13 -2.15
N ASP A 91 0.07 12.25 -2.45
CA ASP A 91 0.66 11.75 -3.69
C ASP A 91 2.18 11.54 -3.52
N ILE A 92 2.71 10.56 -4.24
CA ILE A 92 4.15 10.29 -4.33
C ILE A 92 4.49 10.11 -5.81
N ALA A 93 5.28 11.04 -6.35
CA ALA A 93 5.81 10.93 -7.70
C ALA A 93 7.23 10.35 -7.67
N PRO A 94 7.55 9.36 -8.53
CA PRO A 94 8.91 8.85 -8.66
C PRO A 94 9.84 9.94 -9.19
N ARG A 95 11.15 9.71 -9.03
CA ARG A 95 12.18 10.65 -9.47
C ARG A 95 12.38 10.67 -10.99
#